data_AF-A0A5K1A560-F1
#
_entry.id   AF-A0A5K1A560-F1
#
_cell.length_a   1.000
_cell.length_b   1.000
_cell.length_c   1.000
_cell.angle_alpha   90.00
_cell.angle_beta   90.00
_cell.angle_gamma   90.00
#
_symmetry.space_group_name_H-M   'P 1'
#
loop_
_entity.id
_entity.type
_entity.pdbx_description
1 polymer ?
#
loop_
_entity_poly.entity_id
_entity_poly.type
_entity_poly.pdbx_seq_one_letter_code
_entity_poly.pdbx_strand_id
1 'polypeptide(L)' 'YAKFVKPAFDEFILPSKKYADVIIPKGGDNHVAIDLIVQHIHTKLGQHNLCKIYPNVHVVQSTFQ' A
#
# COMPACT_ATOMS: atom_id res chain seq x y z
N TYR A 1 -11.05 -13.67 19.91
CA TYR A 1 -9.67 -13.21 19.67
C TYR A 1 -8.64 -14.33 19.91
N ALA A 2 -8.38 -14.74 21.17
CA ALA A 2 -7.28 -15.65 21.50
C ALA A 2 -7.35 -17.05 20.84
N LYS A 3 -8.55 -17.59 20.61
CA LYS A 3 -8.73 -18.95 20.05
C LYS A 3 -8.30 -19.08 18.58
N PHE A 4 -8.45 -18.02 17.79
CA PHE A 4 -8.27 -18.11 16.32
C PHE A 4 -7.45 -16.96 15.75
N VAL A 5 -7.68 -15.72 16.21
CA VAL A 5 -7.06 -14.53 15.61
C VAL A 5 -5.59 -14.40 15.99
N LYS A 6 -5.25 -14.57 17.28
CA LYS A 6 -3.87 -14.44 17.75
C LYS A 6 -2.94 -15.53 17.17
N PRO A 7 -3.30 -16.83 17.18
CA PRO A 7 -2.48 -17.86 16.57
C PRO A 7 -2.27 -17.64 15.07
N ALA A 8 -3.34 -17.30 14.33
CA ALA A 8 -3.22 -17.03 12.90
C ALA A 8 -2.32 -15.82 12.59
N PHE A 9 -2.36 -14.79 13.45
CA PHE A 9 -1.45 -13.66 13.32
C PHE A 9 0.01 -14.08 13.54
N ASP A 10 0.31 -14.80 14.61
CA ASP A 10 1.69 -15.20 14.93
C ASP A 10 2.27 -16.17 13.90
N GLU A 11 1.46 -17.12 13.43
CA GLU A 11 1.89 -18.19 12.54
C GLU A 11 1.99 -17.74 11.06
N PHE A 12 1.09 -16.87 10.60
CA PHE A 12 0.99 -16.53 9.18
C PHE A 12 1.22 -15.05 8.86
N ILE A 13 0.68 -14.12 9.66
CA ILE A 13 0.72 -12.68 9.35
C ILE A 13 2.05 -12.05 9.77
N LEU A 14 2.50 -12.29 11.01
CA LEU A 14 3.74 -11.72 11.54
C LEU A 14 4.99 -12.12 10.73
N PRO A 15 5.15 -13.38 10.28
CA PRO A 15 6.31 -13.77 9.45
C PRO A 15 6.37 -13.03 8.11
N SER A 16 5.24 -12.58 7.57
CA SER A 16 5.20 -11.82 6.31
C SER A 16 5.84 -10.43 6.43
N LYS A 17 5.92 -9.88 7.65
CA LYS A 17 6.52 -8.55 7.93
C LYS A 17 7.95 -8.41 7.42
N LYS A 18 8.73 -9.51 7.42
CA LYS A 18 10.15 -9.49 7.00
C LYS A 18 10.35 -9.22 5.51
N TYR A 19 9.29 -9.34 4.71
CA TYR A 19 9.33 -9.08 3.27
C TYR A 19 8.88 -7.66 2.90
N ALA A 20 8.48 -6.84 3.87
CA ALA A 20 8.04 -5.48 3.60
C ALA A 20 9.27 -4.58 3.38
N ASP A 21 9.24 -3.80 2.29
CA ASP A 21 10.26 -2.78 2.03
C ASP A 21 10.17 -1.61 3.03
N VAL A 22 8.96 -1.29 3.49
CA VAL A 22 8.68 -0.18 4.40
C VAL A 22 7.66 -0.61 5.46
N ILE A 23 7.91 -0.26 6.73
CA ILE A 23 7.00 -0.46 7.85
C ILE A 23 6.43 0.87 8.31
N ILE A 24 5.10 1.01 8.35
CA ILE A 24 4.42 2.22 8.83
C ILE A 24 3.93 2.02 10.27
N PRO A 25 4.53 2.69 11.28
CA PRO A 25 4.04 2.63 12.65
C PRO A 25 2.78 3.48 12.81
N LYS A 26 1.96 3.15 13.82
CA LYS A 26 0.70 3.85 14.19
C LYS A 26 -0.42 3.81 13.15
N GLY A 27 -0.20 3.15 12.00
CA GLY A 27 -1.24 2.93 11.00
C GLY A 27 -1.88 4.24 10.53
N GLY A 28 -3.21 4.33 10.64
CA GLY A 28 -4.02 5.44 10.13
C GLY A 28 -3.72 6.81 10.77
N ASP A 29 -3.13 6.84 11.96
CA ASP A 29 -2.81 8.09 12.65
C ASP A 29 -1.52 8.75 12.13
N ASN A 30 -0.75 8.03 11.31
CA ASN A 30 0.51 8.53 10.76
C ASN A 30 0.27 9.25 9.42
N HIS A 31 -0.36 10.43 9.48
CA HIS A 31 -0.66 11.24 8.30
C HIS A 31 0.58 11.50 7.43
N VAL A 32 1.74 11.73 8.06
CA VAL A 32 3.01 11.92 7.35
C VAL A 32 3.37 10.72 6.48
N ALA A 33 3.22 9.49 6.99
CA ALA A 33 3.48 8.29 6.21
C ALA A 33 2.45 8.09 5.08
N ILE A 34 1.19 8.41 5.33
CA ILE A 34 0.12 8.32 4.33
C ILE A 34 0.42 9.27 3.17
N ASP A 35 0.76 10.52 3.47
CA ASP A 35 1.09 11.54 2.47
C ASP A 35 2.29 11.13 1.62
N LEU A 36 3.31 10.51 2.22
CA LEU A 36 4.47 9.98 1.48
C LEU A 36 4.05 8.90 0.46
N ILE A 37 3.16 7.98 0.83
CA ILE A 37 2.65 6.94 -0.09
C ILE A 37 1.81 7.57 -1.20
N VAL A 38 0.92 8.51 -0.87
CA VAL A 38 0.08 9.23 -1.84
C VAL A 38 0.94 9.99 -2.86
N GLN A 39 1.94 10.75 -2.38
CA GLN A 39 2.87 11.47 -3.24
C GLN A 39 3.68 10.52 -4.12
N HIS A 40 4.12 9.37 -3.60
CA HIS A 40 4.83 8.37 -4.39
C HIS A 40 3.94 7.85 -5.53
N ILE A 41 2.67 7.53 -5.25
CA ILE A 41 1.72 7.09 -6.26
C ILE A 41 1.49 8.17 -7.32
N HIS A 42 1.25 9.43 -6.92
CA HIS A 42 1.10 10.54 -7.87
C HIS A 42 2.35 10.72 -8.75
N THR A 43 3.53 10.62 -8.15
CA THR A 43 4.80 10.71 -8.86
C THR A 43 4.91 9.58 -9.90
N LYS A 44 4.54 8.35 -9.52
CA LYS A 44 4.53 7.21 -10.45
C LYS A 44 3.49 7.42 -11.55
N LEU A 45 2.24 7.76 -11.24
CA LEU A 45 1.20 7.96 -12.25
C LEU A 45 1.48 9.13 -13.21
N GLY A 46 2.15 10.19 -12.74
CA GLY A 46 2.61 11.31 -13.58
C GLY A 46 3.79 10.95 -14.50
N GLN A 47 4.45 9.80 -14.30
CA GLN A 47 5.47 9.33 -15.23
C GLN A 47 4.79 8.85 -16.52
N HIS A 48 4.98 9.61 -17.61
CA HIS A 48 4.45 9.37 -18.96
C HIS A 48 4.80 7.99 -19.60
N ASN A 49 5.49 7.11 -18.86
CA ASN A 49 5.91 5.79 -19.31
C ASN A 49 5.18 4.63 -18.59
N LEU A 50 4.29 4.86 -17.62
CA LEU A 50 3.66 3.74 -16.90
C LEU A 50 2.85 2.82 -17.81
N CYS A 51 2.02 3.37 -18.70
CA CYS A 51 1.27 2.55 -19.66
C CYS A 51 2.17 1.85 -20.70
N LYS A 52 3.43 2.28 -20.86
CA LYS A 52 4.41 1.61 -21.72
C LYS A 52 5.04 0.39 -21.03
N ILE A 53 5.16 0.43 -19.71
CA ILE A 53 5.80 -0.63 -18.89
C ILE A 53 4.75 -1.62 -18.38
N TYR A 54 3.56 -1.15 -18.06
CA TYR A 54 2.45 -1.95 -17.56
C TYR A 54 1.24 -1.80 -18.50
N PRO A 55 1.11 -2.67 -19.51
CA PRO A 55 0.07 -2.54 -20.54
C PRO A 55 -1.35 -2.74 -19.98
N ASN A 56 -1.48 -3.38 -18.82
CA ASN A 56 -2.77 -3.64 -18.15
C ASN A 56 -3.19 -2.53 -17.18
N VAL A 57 -2.39 -1.48 -17.01
CA VAL A 57 -2.72 -0.36 -16.10
C VAL A 57 -3.43 0.71 -16.91
N HIS A 58 -4.69 0.98 -16.56
CA HIS A 58 -5.48 2.06 -17.13
C HIS A 58 -5.84 3.07 -16.04
N VAL A 59 -5.49 4.34 -16.24
CA VAL A 59 -5.88 5.43 -15.35
C VAL A 59 -7.34 5.76 -15.63
N VAL A 60 -8.23 5.42 -14.71
CA VAL A 60 -9.64 5.81 -14.77
C VAL A 60 -9.78 7.17 -14.08
N GLN A 61 -10.31 8.16 -14.81
CA GLN A 61 -10.61 9.47 -14.24
C GLN A 61 -11.75 9.31 -13.22
N SER A 62 -11.59 9.88 -12.03
CA SER A 62 -12.61 9.84 -10.98
C SER A 62 -13.91 10.46 -11.50
N THR A 63 -15.03 9.73 -11.39
CA THR A 63 -16.37 10.22 -11.72
C THR A 63 -17.04 10.97 -10.56
N PHE A 64 -16.33 11.23 -9.47
CA PHE A 64 -16.87 12.01 -8.36
C PHE A 64 -16.89 13.50 -8.74
N GLN A 65 -18.09 13.99 -9.05
CA GLN A 65 -18.49 15.41 -9.00
C GLN A 65 -19.12 15.73 -7.64
#